data_AF-A0A2S6G0Q7-F1
#
_entry.id   AF-A0A2S6G0Q7-F1
#
_cell.length_a   1.000
_cell.length_b   1.000
_cell.length_c   1.000
_cell.angle_alpha   90.00
_cell.angle_beta   90.00
_cell.angle_gamma   90.00
#
_symmetry.space_group_name_H-M   'P 1'
#
loop_
_entity.id
_entity.type
_entity.pdbx_description
1 polymer ?
#
loop_
_entity_poly.entity_id
_entity_poly.type
_entity_poly.pdbx_seq_one_letter_code
_entity_poly.pdbx_strand_id
1 'polypeptide(L)'
;MLDLAYFTALMLVFIRLGSFFIVTPIFFPNGTPNRLKLFLSIIIAYAVLPGIDYTNSVMAINNNYALILAIINEAMSGIVLGIVTGMCFYFIRMAGNLMDVQIGLAMVSMFDPNTKSNSTLFERLMYWMSLIIFFILDGHHMIIWSFLESFDAVALGKSLITQESAMQVIHSFIQYFWIGIKIALPIIMIIIITDLTLGLVARTVPQLNIMILGLPMKIVVGLLTFSLALPMFFKGVVSAMDHIPEIMREMYKFIPIVFIFATEEKTEEATSRKKSDARKKGQIAKSKEVGLAMTLLATTLVIATLSSFSSKVLKENVVYILGDKLNMAINDLNLRNLAITTLLEFAKSFLPIVLPIMLMGILANYAQSGFLFSTEPIKPKLSKINPISGFKRMFSSRTLVELFKSMGIVIVVGYVGYNFMMDNYKEILTVGNLHISSIGPFFKQLILIIFKKVTLIMIVLAVSDYIYQRYMYNKDLKMTKQEIKEEYKQDEGDPEIKGKIKQKQREMATRRMMQSVPDATVVVTNPTHIAVALKYEEGKSEAPMVVAKGSESIALKIKEIAKENNIPIIENKPLARLIYEEVEIDSDIPANMYQAVAEILVIVFKLSKKRIK
;
A
#
# COMPACT_ATOMS: atom_id res chain seq x y z
N MET A 1 42.45 -35.57 -17.48
CA MET A 1 41.85 -35.25 -16.17
C MET A 1 40.88 -34.10 -16.41
N LEU A 2 39.61 -34.25 -16.04
CA LEU A 2 38.63 -33.16 -16.19
C LEU A 2 39.04 -32.02 -15.25
N ASP A 3 39.33 -30.84 -15.80
CA ASP A 3 39.54 -29.66 -14.98
C ASP A 3 38.18 -29.25 -14.38
N LEU A 4 38.02 -29.52 -13.08
CA LEU A 4 36.81 -29.23 -12.35
C LEU A 4 36.51 -27.72 -12.32
N ALA A 5 37.55 -26.88 -12.36
CA ALA A 5 37.40 -25.44 -12.40
C ALA A 5 36.82 -24.97 -13.75
N TYR A 6 37.29 -25.57 -14.85
CA TYR A 6 36.76 -25.31 -16.19
C TYR A 6 35.27 -25.70 -16.30
N PHE A 7 34.90 -26.88 -15.80
CA PHE A 7 33.51 -27.33 -15.89
C PHE A 7 32.54 -26.50 -15.05
N THR A 8 32.97 -26.11 -13.84
CA THR A 8 32.16 -25.24 -12.96
C THR A 8 32.03 -23.83 -13.53
N ALA A 9 33.10 -23.26 -14.09
CA ALA A 9 33.03 -21.99 -14.82
C ALA A 9 32.05 -22.05 -16.00
N LEU A 10 32.14 -23.10 -16.84
CA LEU A 10 31.23 -23.33 -17.96
C LEU A 10 29.77 -23.39 -17.51
N MET A 11 29.50 -24.11 -16.41
CA MET A 11 28.15 -24.22 -15.84
C MET A 11 27.61 -22.86 -15.38
N LEU A 12 28.41 -22.05 -14.68
CA LEU A 12 28.00 -20.73 -14.19
C LEU A 12 27.74 -19.74 -15.34
N VAL A 13 28.61 -19.71 -16.34
CA VAL A 13 28.45 -18.90 -17.56
C VAL A 13 27.18 -19.32 -18.32
N PHE A 14 26.95 -20.63 -18.46
CA PHE A 14 25.74 -21.16 -19.07
C PHE A 14 24.47 -20.74 -18.31
N ILE A 15 24.50 -20.72 -16.97
CA ILE A 15 23.35 -20.30 -16.17
C ILE A 15 23.03 -18.81 -16.40
N ARG A 16 24.04 -17.93 -16.41
CA ARG A 16 23.84 -16.49 -16.67
C ARG A 16 23.29 -16.25 -18.09
N LEU A 17 23.89 -16.89 -19.11
CA LEU A 17 23.43 -16.78 -20.50
C LEU A 17 22.03 -17.36 -20.70
N GLY A 18 21.78 -18.54 -20.14
CA GLY A 18 20.50 -19.22 -20.24
C GLY A 18 19.38 -18.40 -19.61
N SER A 19 19.60 -17.86 -18.41
CA SER A 19 18.59 -17.01 -17.75
C SER A 19 18.38 -15.68 -18.50
N PHE A 20 19.43 -15.10 -19.08
CA PHE A 20 19.32 -13.94 -19.96
C PHE A 20 18.46 -14.21 -21.20
N PHE A 21 18.71 -15.30 -21.93
CA PHE A 21 17.97 -15.66 -23.15
C PHE A 21 16.53 -16.09 -22.89
N ILE A 22 16.23 -16.65 -21.73
CA ILE A 22 14.85 -16.96 -21.33
C ILE A 22 14.03 -15.67 -21.19
N VAL A 23 14.64 -14.62 -20.64
CA VAL A 23 13.97 -13.35 -20.34
C VAL A 23 13.95 -12.39 -21.53
N THR A 24 14.86 -12.54 -22.49
CA THR A 24 14.96 -11.72 -23.70
C THR A 24 14.32 -12.41 -24.92
N PRO A 25 13.00 -12.26 -25.17
CA PRO A 25 12.31 -12.93 -26.27
C PRO A 25 12.71 -12.41 -27.68
N ILE A 26 13.65 -11.46 -27.76
CA ILE A 26 14.13 -10.86 -29.02
C ILE A 26 15.03 -11.84 -29.78
N PHE A 27 15.92 -12.53 -29.07
CA PHE A 27 16.80 -13.55 -29.67
C PHE A 27 16.04 -14.83 -30.00
N PHE A 28 15.06 -15.18 -29.16
CA PHE A 28 14.25 -16.37 -29.34
C PHE A 28 12.76 -16.05 -29.24
N PRO A 29 12.10 -15.77 -30.39
CA PRO A 29 10.68 -15.49 -30.45
C PRO A 29 9.83 -16.60 -29.81
N ASN A 30 8.62 -16.23 -29.38
CA ASN A 30 7.63 -17.16 -28.86
C ASN A 30 7.30 -18.23 -29.90
N GLY A 31 7.49 -19.51 -29.55
CA GLY A 31 7.38 -20.65 -30.46
C GLY A 31 8.70 -21.36 -30.73
N THR A 32 9.84 -20.76 -30.39
CA THR A 32 11.15 -21.43 -30.48
C THR A 32 11.19 -22.62 -29.51
N PRO A 33 11.50 -23.86 -29.96
CA PRO A 33 11.58 -25.02 -29.09
C PRO A 33 12.59 -24.85 -27.94
N ASN A 34 12.20 -25.19 -26.71
CA ASN A 34 13.05 -25.04 -25.52
C ASN A 34 14.41 -25.76 -25.66
N ARG A 35 14.44 -26.89 -26.39
CA ARG A 35 15.66 -27.65 -26.66
C ARG A 35 16.69 -26.83 -27.45
N LEU A 36 16.23 -26.06 -28.44
CA LEU A 36 17.11 -25.22 -29.27
C LEU A 36 17.71 -24.07 -28.44
N LYS A 37 16.87 -23.41 -27.60
CA LYS A 37 17.33 -22.34 -26.71
C LYS A 37 18.44 -22.82 -25.79
N LEU A 38 18.25 -23.98 -25.17
CA LEU A 38 19.21 -24.57 -24.24
C LEU A 38 20.51 -24.95 -24.96
N PHE A 39 20.43 -25.58 -26.13
CA PHE A 39 21.59 -25.98 -26.90
C PHE A 39 22.44 -24.79 -27.37
N LEU A 40 21.81 -23.74 -27.91
CA LEU A 40 22.55 -22.54 -28.35
C LEU A 40 23.19 -21.80 -27.17
N SER A 41 22.52 -21.77 -26.01
CA SER A 41 23.06 -21.17 -24.79
C SER A 41 24.35 -21.88 -24.33
N ILE A 42 24.40 -23.22 -24.43
CA ILE A 42 25.62 -23.99 -24.10
C ILE A 42 26.74 -23.70 -25.09
N ILE A 43 26.45 -23.64 -26.39
CA ILE A 43 27.46 -23.34 -27.42
C ILE A 43 28.07 -21.96 -27.20
N ILE A 44 27.23 -20.96 -26.96
CA ILE A 44 27.70 -19.59 -26.70
C ILE A 44 28.49 -19.55 -25.40
N ALA A 45 28.05 -20.23 -24.35
CA ALA A 45 28.80 -20.31 -23.08
C ALA A 45 30.21 -20.90 -23.28
N TYR A 46 30.32 -21.97 -24.09
CA TYR A 46 31.60 -22.57 -24.43
C TYR A 46 32.50 -21.63 -25.24
N ALA A 47 31.92 -20.90 -26.20
CA ALA A 47 32.68 -19.95 -27.03
C ALA A 47 33.19 -18.73 -26.26
N VAL A 48 32.46 -18.30 -25.22
CA VAL A 48 32.79 -17.11 -24.42
C VAL A 48 33.79 -17.43 -23.30
N LEU A 49 33.80 -18.66 -22.81
CA LEU A 49 34.62 -19.07 -21.67
C LEU A 49 36.13 -18.73 -21.78
N PRO A 50 36.79 -18.83 -22.95
CA PRO A 50 38.21 -18.47 -23.09
C PRO A 50 38.52 -16.99 -22.80
N GLY A 51 37.52 -16.11 -22.88
CA GLY A 51 37.66 -14.67 -22.63
C GLY A 51 37.45 -14.26 -21.16
N ILE A 52 37.10 -15.20 -20.27
CA ILE A 52 36.76 -14.89 -18.87
C ILE A 52 37.86 -15.38 -17.93
N ASP A 53 38.32 -14.53 -17.01
CA ASP A 53 39.20 -14.95 -15.92
C ASP A 53 38.40 -15.67 -14.82
N TYR A 54 38.36 -17.01 -14.90
CA TYR A 54 37.58 -17.86 -13.98
C TYR A 54 38.42 -18.51 -12.87
N THR A 55 39.75 -18.43 -12.91
CA THR A 55 40.60 -19.25 -12.03
C THR A 55 40.46 -18.84 -10.56
N ASN A 56 40.48 -17.54 -10.28
CA ASN A 56 40.40 -17.00 -8.91
C ASN A 56 38.99 -17.11 -8.32
N SER A 57 37.95 -16.90 -9.11
CA SER A 57 36.55 -16.89 -8.65
C SER A 57 36.03 -18.30 -8.35
N VAL A 58 36.42 -19.28 -9.15
CA VAL A 58 35.96 -20.67 -9.00
C VAL A 58 36.69 -21.38 -7.86
N MET A 59 37.98 -21.10 -7.64
CA MET A 59 38.72 -21.65 -6.49
C MET A 59 38.18 -21.17 -5.13
N ALA A 60 37.44 -20.04 -5.08
CA ALA A 60 36.77 -19.58 -3.87
C ALA A 60 35.55 -20.43 -3.49
N ILE A 61 35.00 -21.22 -4.42
CA ILE A 61 33.83 -22.08 -4.19
C ILE A 61 34.28 -23.41 -3.60
N ASN A 62 34.39 -23.46 -2.28
CA ASN A 62 34.88 -24.64 -1.55
C ASN A 62 33.77 -25.51 -0.92
N ASN A 63 32.51 -25.06 -0.94
CA ASN A 63 31.39 -25.72 -0.27
C ASN A 63 30.14 -25.78 -1.17
N ASN A 64 29.32 -26.82 -1.01
CA ASN A 64 28.04 -26.99 -1.71
C ASN A 64 27.12 -25.78 -1.51
N TYR A 65 27.15 -25.18 -0.31
CA TYR A 65 26.39 -23.95 -0.04
C TYR A 65 26.86 -22.77 -0.90
N ALA A 66 28.17 -22.58 -1.04
CA ALA A 66 28.76 -21.53 -1.87
C ALA A 66 28.45 -21.75 -3.35
N LEU A 67 28.43 -23.01 -3.82
CA LEU A 67 28.06 -23.37 -5.19
C LEU A 67 26.59 -23.02 -5.48
N ILE A 68 25.66 -23.37 -4.58
CA ILE A 68 24.24 -23.03 -4.72
C ILE A 68 24.04 -21.51 -4.78
N LEU A 69 24.74 -20.77 -3.91
CA LEU A 69 24.66 -19.31 -3.87
C LEU A 69 25.23 -18.68 -5.15
N ALA A 70 26.33 -19.21 -5.69
CA ALA A 70 26.88 -18.79 -6.97
C ALA A 70 25.89 -19.02 -8.12
N ILE A 71 25.26 -20.21 -8.19
CA ILE A 71 24.23 -20.53 -9.19
C ILE A 71 23.07 -19.52 -9.13
N ILE A 72 22.59 -19.21 -7.93
CA ILE A 72 21.51 -18.24 -7.72
C ILE A 72 21.94 -16.84 -8.19
N ASN A 73 23.15 -16.40 -7.84
CA ASN A 73 23.67 -15.09 -8.24
C ASN A 73 23.81 -14.95 -9.76
N GLU A 74 24.32 -15.99 -10.42
CA GLU A 74 24.45 -16.03 -11.89
C GLU A 74 23.08 -16.00 -12.58
N ALA A 75 22.14 -16.81 -12.08
CA ALA A 75 20.78 -16.84 -12.62
C ALA A 75 20.11 -15.46 -12.48
N MET A 76 20.20 -14.85 -11.30
CA MET A 76 19.64 -13.54 -11.02
C MET A 76 20.28 -12.43 -11.87
N SER A 77 21.60 -12.47 -12.04
CA SER A 77 22.31 -11.50 -12.87
C SER A 77 21.84 -11.57 -14.32
N GLY A 78 21.74 -12.78 -14.89
CA GLY A 78 21.21 -12.94 -16.25
C GLY A 78 19.75 -12.51 -16.40
N ILE A 79 18.89 -12.77 -15.41
CA ILE A 79 17.50 -12.28 -15.40
C ILE A 79 17.46 -10.75 -15.43
N VAL A 80 18.22 -10.09 -14.56
CA VAL A 80 18.23 -8.63 -14.44
C VAL A 80 18.69 -7.98 -15.75
N LEU A 81 19.79 -8.45 -16.31
CA LEU A 81 20.30 -8.00 -17.61
C LEU A 81 19.27 -8.23 -18.73
N GLY A 82 18.58 -9.38 -18.68
CA GLY A 82 17.54 -9.71 -19.64
C GLY A 82 16.32 -8.79 -19.54
N ILE A 83 15.89 -8.46 -18.31
CA ILE A 83 14.79 -7.51 -18.09
C ILE A 83 15.16 -6.15 -18.66
N VAL A 84 16.32 -5.60 -18.30
CA VAL A 84 16.79 -4.28 -18.74
C VAL A 84 16.82 -4.19 -20.27
N THR A 85 17.38 -5.20 -20.91
CA THR A 85 17.45 -5.29 -22.37
C THR A 85 16.05 -5.39 -23.00
N GLY A 86 15.16 -6.18 -22.38
CA GLY A 86 13.77 -6.33 -22.84
C GLY A 86 12.89 -5.10 -22.65
N MET A 87 13.20 -4.22 -21.67
CA MET A 87 12.38 -3.05 -21.33
C MET A 87 12.11 -2.16 -22.54
N CYS A 88 13.14 -1.86 -23.34
CA CYS A 88 13.00 -1.05 -24.55
C CYS A 88 11.85 -1.53 -25.45
N PHE A 89 11.79 -2.83 -25.73
CA PHE A 89 10.75 -3.42 -26.58
C PHE A 89 9.38 -3.48 -25.90
N TYR A 90 9.35 -3.73 -24.59
CA TYR A 90 8.09 -3.74 -23.83
C TYR A 90 7.42 -2.37 -23.83
N PHE A 91 8.18 -1.27 -23.70
CA PHE A 91 7.63 0.08 -23.74
C PHE A 91 7.23 0.54 -25.14
N ILE A 92 7.93 0.08 -26.17
CA ILE A 92 7.48 0.30 -27.56
C ILE A 92 6.16 -0.43 -27.83
N ARG A 93 6.02 -1.66 -27.35
CA ARG A 93 4.75 -2.42 -27.40
C ARG A 93 3.64 -1.72 -26.64
N MET A 94 3.94 -1.23 -25.43
CA MET A 94 3.01 -0.45 -24.62
C MET A 94 2.55 0.80 -25.38
N ALA A 95 3.45 1.51 -26.05
CA ALA A 95 3.09 2.68 -26.87
C ALA A 95 2.09 2.29 -27.97
N GLY A 96 2.34 1.18 -28.69
CA GLY A 96 1.43 0.65 -29.69
C GLY A 96 0.06 0.27 -29.12
N ASN A 97 0.03 -0.38 -27.95
CA ASN A 97 -1.22 -0.74 -27.27
C ASN A 97 -2.02 0.52 -26.87
N LEU A 98 -1.37 1.53 -26.29
CA LEU A 98 -2.02 2.79 -25.91
C LEU A 98 -2.61 3.55 -27.11
N MET A 99 -1.92 3.55 -28.25
CA MET A 99 -2.47 4.10 -29.49
C MET A 99 -3.71 3.32 -29.92
N ASP A 100 -3.63 1.99 -29.91
CA ASP A 100 -4.71 1.10 -30.36
C ASP A 100 -6.01 1.27 -29.56
N VAL A 101 -5.89 1.40 -28.24
CA VAL A 101 -7.04 1.62 -27.34
C VAL A 101 -7.82 2.88 -27.73
N GLN A 102 -7.13 3.93 -28.17
CA GLN A 102 -7.78 5.17 -28.61
C GLN A 102 -8.33 5.07 -30.04
N ILE A 103 -7.58 4.45 -30.97
CA ILE A 103 -8.01 4.25 -32.36
C ILE A 103 -9.27 3.37 -32.41
N GLY A 104 -9.38 2.40 -31.50
CA GLY A 104 -10.55 1.54 -31.34
C GLY A 104 -10.42 0.17 -32.00
N LEU A 105 -9.24 -0.22 -32.52
CA LEU A 105 -9.06 -1.59 -33.05
C LEU A 105 -8.90 -2.62 -31.92
N ALA A 106 -8.56 -2.18 -30.70
CA ALA A 106 -8.53 -3.03 -29.51
C ALA A 106 -9.90 -3.68 -29.19
N MET A 107 -11.02 -3.04 -29.57
CA MET A 107 -12.36 -3.59 -29.37
C MET A 107 -12.58 -4.90 -30.13
N VAL A 108 -11.85 -5.16 -31.23
CA VAL A 108 -11.91 -6.42 -31.98
C VAL A 108 -11.54 -7.61 -31.07
N SER A 109 -10.60 -7.42 -30.15
CA SER A 109 -10.20 -8.45 -29.19
C SER A 109 -11.22 -8.67 -28.06
N MET A 110 -12.10 -7.70 -27.79
CA MET A 110 -13.20 -7.86 -26.82
C MET A 110 -14.40 -8.60 -27.41
N PHE A 111 -14.57 -8.56 -28.74
CA PHE A 111 -15.68 -9.21 -29.43
C PHE A 111 -15.38 -10.63 -29.93
N ASP A 112 -14.09 -11.01 -30.05
CA ASP A 112 -13.69 -12.39 -30.40
C ASP A 112 -13.02 -13.13 -29.21
N PRO A 113 -13.80 -13.87 -28.40
CA PRO A 113 -13.27 -14.68 -27.30
C PRO A 113 -12.51 -15.94 -27.76
N ASN A 114 -12.53 -16.29 -29.06
CA ASN A 114 -11.79 -17.44 -29.59
C ASN A 114 -10.32 -17.11 -29.86
N THR A 115 -10.00 -15.85 -30.15
CA THR A 115 -8.62 -15.40 -30.18
C THR A 115 -8.06 -15.34 -28.76
N LYS A 116 -7.35 -16.39 -28.33
CA LYS A 116 -6.60 -16.46 -27.06
C LYS A 116 -5.46 -15.42 -26.92
N SER A 117 -5.50 -14.34 -27.70
CA SER A 117 -4.45 -13.34 -27.80
C SER A 117 -5.00 -11.96 -27.50
N ASN A 118 -4.57 -11.41 -26.36
CA ASN A 118 -4.91 -10.06 -25.91
C ASN A 118 -4.01 -8.98 -26.54
N SER A 119 -3.15 -9.33 -27.50
CA SER A 119 -2.26 -8.36 -28.14
C SER A 119 -3.01 -7.58 -29.20
N THR A 120 -2.92 -6.25 -29.15
CA THR A 120 -3.59 -5.39 -30.13
C THR A 120 -2.83 -5.34 -31.46
N LEU A 121 -3.45 -4.84 -32.52
CA LEU A 121 -2.84 -4.81 -33.87
C LEU A 121 -1.65 -3.86 -33.91
N PHE A 122 -1.80 -2.65 -33.36
CA PHE A 122 -0.72 -1.68 -33.28
C PHE A 122 0.40 -2.13 -32.33
N GLU A 123 0.08 -2.83 -31.24
CA GLU A 123 1.10 -3.44 -30.38
C GLU A 123 2.01 -4.39 -31.18
N ARG A 124 1.40 -5.27 -31.99
CA ARG A 124 2.16 -6.19 -32.85
C ARG A 124 2.96 -5.44 -33.90
N LEU A 125 2.34 -4.50 -34.62
CA LEU A 125 3.02 -3.71 -35.65
C LEU A 125 4.26 -3.00 -35.09
N MET A 126 4.12 -2.35 -33.95
CA MET A 126 5.22 -1.64 -33.26
C MET A 126 6.31 -2.59 -32.79
N TYR A 127 5.96 -3.80 -32.35
CA TYR A 127 6.94 -4.83 -32.02
C TYR A 127 7.74 -5.26 -33.25
N TRP A 128 7.07 -5.60 -34.37
CA TRP A 128 7.75 -6.01 -35.60
C TRP A 128 8.64 -4.91 -36.15
N MET A 129 8.15 -3.66 -36.15
CA MET A 129 8.94 -2.51 -36.57
C MET A 129 10.16 -2.29 -35.69
N SER A 130 10.02 -2.36 -34.36
CA SER A 130 11.18 -2.22 -33.46
C SER A 130 12.18 -3.36 -33.62
N LEU A 131 11.72 -4.58 -33.90
CA LEU A 131 12.59 -5.72 -34.20
C LEU A 131 13.34 -5.53 -35.53
N ILE A 132 12.71 -4.98 -36.57
CA ILE A 132 13.39 -4.65 -37.83
C ILE A 132 14.47 -3.59 -37.59
N ILE A 133 14.13 -2.51 -36.87
CA ILE A 133 15.08 -1.44 -36.53
C ILE A 133 16.25 -2.00 -35.71
N PHE A 134 15.97 -2.89 -34.77
CA PHE A 134 16.97 -3.57 -33.95
C PHE A 134 18.03 -4.29 -34.79
N PHE A 135 17.60 -5.04 -35.82
CA PHE A 135 18.54 -5.73 -36.70
C PHE A 135 19.28 -4.78 -37.65
N ILE A 136 18.62 -3.71 -38.12
CA ILE A 136 19.26 -2.68 -38.96
C ILE A 136 20.39 -1.96 -38.22
N LEU A 137 20.24 -1.73 -36.91
CA LEU A 137 21.22 -1.05 -36.07
C LEU A 137 22.30 -1.99 -35.51
N ASP A 138 22.34 -3.26 -35.94
CA ASP A 138 23.20 -4.28 -35.33
C ASP A 138 23.02 -4.41 -33.79
N GLY A 139 21.82 -4.13 -33.30
CA GLY A 139 21.53 -4.11 -31.86
C GLY A 139 21.80 -5.45 -31.16
N HIS A 140 21.75 -6.55 -31.90
CA HIS A 140 22.11 -7.89 -31.40
C HIS A 140 23.60 -7.99 -31.06
N HIS A 141 24.49 -7.43 -31.90
CA HIS A 141 25.92 -7.35 -31.59
C HIS A 141 26.16 -6.46 -30.37
N MET A 142 25.49 -5.31 -30.32
CA MET A 142 25.60 -4.36 -29.20
C MET A 142 25.19 -4.99 -27.86
N ILE A 143 24.08 -5.73 -27.83
CA ILE A 143 23.61 -6.42 -26.61
C ILE A 143 24.55 -7.55 -26.22
N ILE A 144 25.01 -8.37 -27.18
CA ILE A 144 25.94 -9.46 -26.89
C ILE A 144 27.23 -8.88 -26.30
N TRP A 145 27.77 -7.81 -26.89
CA TRP A 145 28.98 -7.16 -26.36
C TRP A 145 28.78 -6.59 -24.95
N SER A 146 27.66 -5.89 -24.72
CA SER A 146 27.30 -5.35 -23.39
C SER A 146 27.07 -6.46 -22.34
N PHE A 147 26.65 -7.65 -22.79
CA PHE A 147 26.51 -8.82 -21.94
C PHE A 147 27.87 -9.46 -21.63
N LEU A 148 28.79 -9.53 -22.60
CA LEU A 148 30.15 -10.02 -22.37
C LEU A 148 30.91 -9.13 -21.38
N GLU A 149 30.76 -7.81 -21.49
CA GLU A 149 31.29 -6.83 -20.54
C GLU A 149 30.82 -7.10 -19.08
N SER A 150 29.68 -7.79 -18.90
CA SER A 150 29.19 -8.18 -17.57
C SER A 150 30.10 -9.19 -16.85
N PHE A 151 30.81 -10.04 -17.59
CA PHE A 151 31.71 -11.03 -17.01
C PHE A 151 33.02 -10.39 -16.54
N ASP A 152 33.47 -9.35 -17.25
CA ASP A 152 34.65 -8.57 -16.88
C ASP A 152 34.37 -7.71 -15.65
N ALA A 153 33.18 -7.11 -15.58
CA ALA A 153 32.82 -6.24 -14.46
C ALA A 153 32.40 -7.00 -13.20
N VAL A 154 31.66 -8.11 -13.35
CA VAL A 154 31.19 -8.94 -12.23
C VAL A 154 31.71 -10.36 -12.38
N ALA A 155 32.77 -10.64 -11.63
CA ALA A 155 33.39 -11.96 -11.55
C ALA A 155 32.37 -13.06 -11.19
N LEU A 156 32.62 -14.27 -11.69
CA LEU A 156 31.72 -15.41 -11.54
C LEU A 156 31.41 -15.71 -10.06
N GLY A 157 30.14 -15.97 -9.78
CA GLY A 157 29.60 -16.29 -8.45
C GLY A 157 29.28 -15.08 -7.57
N LYS A 158 29.67 -13.86 -7.97
CA LYS A 158 29.27 -12.61 -7.28
C LYS A 158 27.96 -12.07 -7.85
N SER A 159 27.16 -11.41 -7.00
CA SER A 159 25.88 -10.85 -7.41
C SER A 159 26.01 -9.46 -8.02
N LEU A 160 25.31 -9.24 -9.12
CA LEU A 160 25.07 -7.92 -9.73
C LEU A 160 24.08 -7.06 -8.92
N ILE A 161 23.30 -7.67 -8.03
CA ILE A 161 22.18 -7.01 -7.37
C ILE A 161 22.67 -6.28 -6.12
N THR A 162 22.82 -4.96 -6.26
CA THR A 162 23.07 -4.00 -5.19
C THR A 162 21.89 -3.03 -5.11
N GLN A 163 21.81 -2.26 -4.02
CA GLN A 163 20.77 -1.23 -3.90
C GLN A 163 20.85 -0.20 -5.04
N GLU A 164 22.06 0.18 -5.43
CA GLU A 164 22.31 1.13 -6.52
C GLU A 164 21.96 0.52 -7.89
N SER A 165 22.32 -0.73 -8.16
CA SER A 165 21.92 -1.36 -9.44
C SER A 165 20.40 -1.55 -9.52
N ALA A 166 19.72 -1.83 -8.41
CA ALA A 166 18.25 -1.85 -8.36
C ALA A 166 17.65 -0.47 -8.63
N MET A 167 18.26 0.61 -8.12
CA MET A 167 17.85 1.98 -8.41
C MET A 167 18.04 2.32 -9.89
N GLN A 168 19.14 1.85 -10.49
CA GLN A 168 19.42 2.05 -11.90
C GLN A 168 18.41 1.36 -12.82
N VAL A 169 17.96 0.15 -12.46
CA VAL A 169 16.86 -0.53 -13.18
C VAL A 169 15.58 0.30 -13.13
N ILE A 170 15.30 0.98 -12.01
CA ILE A 170 14.14 1.87 -11.87
C ILE A 170 14.30 3.13 -12.74
N HIS A 171 15.48 3.76 -12.75
CA HIS A 171 15.75 4.90 -13.62
C HIS A 171 15.56 4.54 -15.11
N SER A 172 16.08 3.38 -15.50
CA SER A 172 15.93 2.82 -16.85
C SER A 172 14.45 2.63 -17.21
N PHE A 173 13.66 2.06 -16.29
CA PHE A 173 12.22 1.91 -16.48
C PHE A 173 11.53 3.26 -16.73
N ILE A 174 11.83 4.28 -15.92
CA ILE A 174 11.22 5.62 -16.05
C ILE A 174 11.58 6.22 -17.42
N GLN A 175 12.84 6.10 -17.83
CA GLN A 175 13.32 6.61 -19.11
C GLN A 175 12.61 5.93 -20.29
N TYR A 176 12.55 4.60 -20.32
CA TYR A 176 11.86 3.88 -21.38
C TYR A 176 10.34 4.09 -21.38
N PHE A 177 9.72 4.20 -20.19
CA PHE A 177 8.31 4.56 -20.06
C PHE A 177 8.03 5.94 -20.67
N TRP A 178 8.90 6.92 -20.41
CA TRP A 178 8.78 8.25 -20.98
C TRP A 178 8.93 8.24 -22.50
N ILE A 179 9.87 7.46 -23.04
CA ILE A 179 10.02 7.25 -24.49
C ILE A 179 8.75 6.64 -25.08
N GLY A 180 8.19 5.61 -24.44
CA GLY A 180 6.93 4.98 -24.86
C GLY A 180 5.76 5.96 -24.89
N ILE A 181 5.60 6.79 -23.85
CA ILE A 181 4.58 7.86 -23.82
C ILE A 181 4.83 8.87 -24.93
N LYS A 182 6.06 9.35 -25.12
CA LYS A 182 6.41 10.34 -26.14
C LYS A 182 6.07 9.85 -27.55
N ILE A 183 6.24 8.56 -27.81
CA ILE A 183 5.87 7.90 -29.06
C ILE A 183 4.34 7.87 -29.24
N ALA A 184 3.57 7.55 -28.19
CA ALA A 184 2.10 7.44 -28.25
C ALA A 184 1.35 8.78 -28.23
N LEU A 185 1.90 9.78 -27.55
CA LEU A 185 1.21 11.03 -27.20
C LEU A 185 0.62 11.80 -28.40
N PRO A 186 1.34 12.00 -29.54
CA PRO A 186 0.79 12.78 -30.66
C PRO A 186 -0.48 12.15 -31.23
N ILE A 187 -0.49 10.82 -31.38
CA ILE A 187 -1.62 10.08 -31.94
C ILE A 187 -2.80 10.10 -30.97
N ILE A 188 -2.54 9.87 -29.68
CA ILE A 188 -3.57 9.94 -28.63
C ILE A 188 -4.23 11.34 -28.63
N MET A 189 -3.44 12.41 -28.66
CA MET A 189 -3.96 13.78 -28.65
C MET A 189 -4.84 14.08 -29.87
N ILE A 190 -4.43 13.65 -31.07
CA ILE A 190 -5.22 13.88 -32.29
C ILE A 190 -6.53 13.09 -32.27
N ILE A 191 -6.51 11.86 -31.74
CA ILE A 191 -7.73 11.04 -31.62
C ILE A 191 -8.68 11.62 -30.57
N ILE A 192 -8.16 12.11 -29.43
CA ILE A 192 -8.99 12.79 -28.43
C ILE A 192 -9.66 14.03 -29.04
N ILE A 193 -8.92 14.82 -29.84
CA ILE A 193 -9.51 15.95 -30.57
C ILE A 193 -10.59 15.45 -31.53
N THR A 194 -10.35 14.33 -32.22
CA THR A 194 -11.32 13.70 -33.12
C THR A 194 -12.60 13.30 -32.35
N ASP A 195 -12.48 12.71 -31.16
CA ASP A 195 -13.63 12.37 -30.30
C ASP A 195 -14.40 13.62 -29.86
N LEU A 196 -13.71 14.70 -29.50
CA LEU A 196 -14.36 15.97 -29.17
C LEU A 196 -15.12 16.55 -30.38
N THR A 197 -14.52 16.50 -31.58
CA THR A 197 -15.19 16.96 -32.80
C THR A 197 -16.41 16.11 -33.14
N LEU A 198 -16.32 14.78 -33.02
CA LEU A 198 -17.44 13.87 -33.24
C LEU A 198 -18.55 14.09 -32.21
N GLY A 199 -18.19 14.36 -30.95
CA GLY A 199 -19.14 14.71 -29.89
C GLY A 199 -19.91 16.02 -30.17
N LEU A 200 -19.23 17.03 -30.73
CA LEU A 200 -19.88 18.27 -31.18
C LEU A 200 -20.81 18.02 -32.37
N VAL A 201 -20.38 17.24 -33.37
CA VAL A 201 -21.20 16.87 -34.53
C VAL A 201 -22.48 16.14 -34.10
N ALA A 202 -22.37 15.25 -33.13
CA ALA A 202 -23.51 14.53 -32.59
C ALA A 202 -24.55 15.42 -31.92
N ARG A 203 -24.10 16.52 -31.31
CA ARG A 203 -24.97 17.52 -30.73
C ARG A 203 -25.73 18.30 -31.80
N THR A 204 -25.10 18.56 -32.95
CA THR A 204 -25.70 19.26 -34.09
C THR A 204 -26.65 18.36 -34.88
N VAL A 205 -26.33 17.06 -35.00
CA VAL A 205 -27.15 16.07 -35.72
C VAL A 205 -27.40 14.85 -34.80
N PRO A 206 -28.41 14.90 -33.91
CA PRO A 206 -28.66 13.86 -32.91
C PRO A 206 -29.05 12.50 -33.51
N GLN A 207 -29.54 12.49 -34.75
CA GLN A 207 -29.89 11.27 -35.48
C GLN A 207 -28.65 10.47 -35.93
N LEU A 208 -27.47 11.09 -35.89
CA LEU A 208 -26.21 10.47 -36.29
C LEU A 208 -25.71 9.57 -35.15
N ASN A 209 -25.78 8.25 -35.35
CA ASN A 209 -25.19 7.33 -34.40
C ASN A 209 -23.66 7.44 -34.44
N ILE A 210 -23.11 8.18 -33.47
CA ILE A 210 -21.67 8.42 -33.32
C ILE A 210 -20.89 7.11 -33.27
N MET A 211 -21.48 6.04 -32.73
CA MET A 211 -20.79 4.75 -32.65
C MET A 211 -20.51 4.17 -34.03
N ILE A 212 -21.43 4.34 -34.98
CA ILE A 212 -21.32 3.81 -36.35
C ILE A 212 -20.33 4.62 -37.17
N LEU A 213 -20.35 5.95 -37.04
CA LEU A 213 -19.51 6.85 -37.84
C LEU A 213 -18.16 7.17 -37.19
N GLY A 214 -18.13 7.22 -35.85
CA GLY A 214 -16.96 7.61 -35.08
C GLY A 214 -15.84 6.58 -35.08
N LEU A 215 -16.16 5.28 -35.09
CA LEU A 215 -15.13 4.23 -35.17
C LEU A 215 -14.38 4.26 -36.51
N PRO A 216 -15.04 4.23 -37.69
CA PRO A 216 -14.35 4.37 -38.98
C PRO A 216 -13.53 5.66 -39.09
N MET A 217 -14.08 6.80 -38.64
CA MET A 217 -13.37 8.09 -38.66
C MET A 217 -12.10 8.05 -37.80
N LYS A 218 -12.18 7.48 -36.59
CA LYS A 218 -11.02 7.32 -35.71
C LYS A 218 -9.96 6.39 -36.30
N ILE A 219 -10.37 5.30 -36.94
CA ILE A 219 -9.43 4.37 -37.60
C ILE A 219 -8.68 5.09 -38.72
N VAL A 220 -9.37 5.84 -39.57
CA VAL A 220 -8.74 6.59 -40.68
C VAL A 220 -7.78 7.66 -40.16
N VAL A 221 -8.23 8.49 -39.21
CA VAL A 221 -7.38 9.53 -38.60
C VAL A 221 -6.19 8.90 -37.86
N GLY A 222 -6.41 7.82 -37.12
CA GLY A 222 -5.36 7.07 -36.42
C GLY A 222 -4.29 6.52 -37.36
N LEU A 223 -4.68 5.89 -38.46
CA LEU A 223 -3.73 5.35 -39.45
C LEU A 223 -2.97 6.46 -40.18
N LEU A 224 -3.64 7.55 -40.56
CA LEU A 224 -2.99 8.71 -41.20
C LEU A 224 -1.97 9.38 -40.27
N THR A 225 -2.37 9.62 -39.02
CA THR A 225 -1.47 10.24 -38.02
C THR A 225 -0.30 9.34 -37.68
N PHE A 226 -0.51 8.02 -37.58
CA PHE A 226 0.57 7.05 -37.43
C PHE A 226 1.57 7.10 -38.60
N SER A 227 1.06 7.15 -39.84
CA SER A 227 1.91 7.25 -41.04
C SER A 227 2.77 8.52 -41.02
N LEU A 228 2.21 9.66 -40.61
CA LEU A 228 2.95 10.91 -40.47
C LEU A 228 3.94 10.89 -39.30
N ALA A 229 3.63 10.13 -38.23
CA ALA A 229 4.47 10.01 -37.04
C ALA A 229 5.61 8.98 -37.16
N LEU A 230 5.67 8.22 -38.26
CA LEU A 230 6.67 7.16 -38.47
C LEU A 230 8.13 7.62 -38.27
N PRO A 231 8.56 8.81 -38.73
CA PRO A 231 9.94 9.28 -38.50
C PRO A 231 10.24 9.55 -37.02
N MET A 232 9.24 10.04 -36.26
CA MET A 232 9.37 10.25 -34.81
C MET A 232 9.49 8.92 -34.09
N PHE A 233 8.69 7.93 -34.48
CA PHE A 233 8.79 6.56 -33.97
C PHE A 233 10.19 5.99 -34.20
N PHE A 234 10.73 6.07 -35.42
CA PHE A 234 12.07 5.58 -35.74
C PHE A 234 13.13 6.20 -34.82
N LYS A 235 13.13 7.54 -34.69
CA LYS A 235 14.04 8.24 -33.76
C LYS A 235 13.86 7.81 -32.30
N GLY A 236 12.62 7.56 -31.87
CA GLY A 236 12.32 7.09 -30.52
C GLY A 236 12.87 5.69 -30.24
N VAL A 237 12.74 4.76 -31.19
CA VAL A 237 13.29 3.40 -31.07
C VAL A 237 14.81 3.40 -31.11
N VAL A 238 15.42 4.13 -32.05
CA VAL A 238 16.90 4.26 -32.13
C VAL A 238 17.44 4.82 -30.82
N SER A 239 16.86 5.93 -30.35
CA SER A 239 17.27 6.53 -29.08
C SER A 239 17.13 5.55 -27.92
N ALA A 240 16.04 4.78 -27.83
CA ALA A 240 15.89 3.78 -26.78
C ALA A 240 16.98 2.70 -26.85
N MET A 241 17.36 2.25 -28.05
CA MET A 241 18.41 1.23 -28.22
C MET A 241 19.80 1.76 -27.83
N ASP A 242 20.14 2.99 -28.20
CA ASP A 242 21.46 3.58 -27.92
C ASP A 242 21.74 3.72 -26.41
N HIS A 243 20.71 3.82 -25.57
CA HIS A 243 20.89 3.90 -24.11
C HIS A 243 21.14 2.54 -23.44
N ILE A 244 20.89 1.41 -24.11
CA ILE A 244 21.03 0.07 -23.51
C ILE A 244 22.46 -0.16 -22.97
N PRO A 245 23.55 0.09 -23.73
CA PRO A 245 24.91 -0.15 -23.25
C PRO A 245 25.28 0.73 -22.06
N GLU A 246 24.88 2.00 -22.08
CA GLU A 246 25.16 2.94 -20.99
C GLU A 246 24.52 2.48 -19.69
N ILE A 247 23.23 2.12 -19.75
CA ILE A 247 22.50 1.60 -18.58
C ILE A 247 23.18 0.35 -18.02
N MET A 248 23.59 -0.57 -18.88
CA MET A 248 24.24 -1.82 -18.46
C MET A 248 25.60 -1.51 -17.79
N ARG A 249 26.40 -0.60 -18.35
CA ARG A 249 27.67 -0.16 -17.74
C ARG A 249 27.48 0.55 -16.40
N GLU A 250 26.45 1.38 -16.26
CA GLU A 250 26.14 2.02 -14.98
C GLU A 250 25.75 1.00 -13.91
N MET A 251 25.03 -0.07 -14.28
CA MET A 251 24.74 -1.16 -13.36
C MET A 251 26.00 -1.90 -12.90
N TYR A 252 27.00 -2.01 -13.78
CA TYR A 252 28.27 -2.69 -13.51
C TYR A 252 29.22 -1.90 -12.59
N LYS A 253 29.16 -0.56 -12.59
CA LYS A 253 30.04 0.29 -11.75
C LYS A 253 29.84 0.06 -10.25
N PHE A 254 28.69 -0.48 -9.85
CA PHE A 254 28.35 -0.72 -8.45
C PHE A 254 28.66 -2.17 -8.05
N ILE A 255 29.94 -2.45 -7.74
CA ILE A 255 30.40 -3.72 -7.16
C ILE A 255 29.73 -3.96 -5.79
N PRO A 256 29.34 -5.20 -5.44
CA PRO A 256 28.63 -5.48 -4.19
C PRO A 256 29.50 -5.23 -2.96
N ILE A 257 29.17 -4.19 -2.21
CA ILE A 257 29.22 -4.27 -0.75
C ILE A 257 27.90 -4.91 -0.35
N VAL A 258 27.99 -6.09 0.29
CA VAL A 258 26.85 -6.74 0.94
C VAL A 258 26.27 -5.75 1.94
N PHE A 259 25.17 -5.10 1.57
CA PHE A 259 24.41 -4.29 2.50
C PHE A 259 23.53 -5.21 3.34
N ILE A 260 24.00 -5.45 4.57
CA ILE A 260 23.11 -5.72 5.69
C ILE A 260 22.26 -4.47 5.85
N PHE A 261 20.94 -4.60 5.76
CA PHE A 261 20.01 -3.56 6.14
C PHE A 261 20.21 -3.25 7.64
N ALA A 262 21.09 -2.31 7.96
CA ALA A 262 21.11 -1.67 9.26
C ALA A 262 19.99 -0.62 9.27
N THR A 263 18.74 -1.07 9.30
CA THR A 263 17.71 -0.30 9.96
C THR A 263 18.08 -0.25 11.43
N GLU A 264 18.06 0.92 12.07
CA GLU A 264 18.10 1.01 13.54
C GLU A 264 17.20 -0.10 14.11
N GLU A 265 17.81 -1.01 14.87
CA GLU A 265 17.07 -2.14 15.39
C GLU A 265 16.02 -1.60 16.35
N LYS A 266 14.76 -1.72 15.92
CA LYS A 266 13.61 -1.51 16.77
C LYS A 266 13.60 -2.63 17.80
N THR A 267 14.25 -2.38 18.94
CA THR A 267 14.40 -3.38 20.02
C THR A 267 13.21 -3.38 20.96
N GLU A 268 12.57 -2.23 21.16
CA GLU A 268 11.56 -2.04 22.19
C GLU A 268 10.17 -2.52 21.73
N GLU A 269 9.38 -3.03 22.67
CA GLU A 269 8.01 -3.44 22.39
C GLU A 269 7.11 -2.23 22.10
N ALA A 270 6.10 -2.45 21.25
CA ALA A 270 5.14 -1.41 20.93
C ALA A 270 4.24 -1.07 22.13
N THR A 271 4.14 0.22 22.43
CA THR A 271 3.21 0.77 23.43
C THR A 271 1.75 0.44 23.08
N SER A 272 0.86 0.50 24.08
CA SER A 272 -0.58 0.30 23.90
C SER A 272 -1.18 1.31 22.92
N ARG A 273 -0.70 2.56 22.96
CA ARG A 273 -1.09 3.64 22.05
C ARG A 273 -0.70 3.32 20.61
N LYS A 274 0.56 2.99 20.31
CA LYS A 274 1.00 2.57 18.96
C LYS A 274 0.20 1.38 18.41
N LYS A 275 -0.11 0.38 19.25
CA LYS A 275 -0.99 -0.75 18.87
C LYS A 275 -2.41 -0.28 18.53
N SER A 276 -2.98 0.65 19.31
CA SER A 276 -4.32 1.19 19.07
C SER A 276 -4.38 2.06 17.82
N ASP A 277 -3.34 2.85 17.55
CA ASP A 277 -3.24 3.72 16.37
C ASP A 277 -3.02 2.91 15.10
N ALA A 278 -2.17 1.88 15.13
CA ALA A 278 -2.03 0.93 14.02
C ALA A 278 -3.39 0.30 13.68
N ARG A 279 -4.14 -0.11 14.71
CA ARG A 279 -5.49 -0.67 14.56
C ARG A 279 -6.47 0.34 13.96
N LYS A 280 -6.50 1.60 14.44
CA LYS A 280 -7.32 2.69 13.87
C LYS A 280 -6.99 2.98 12.40
N LYS A 281 -5.72 2.86 12.02
CA LYS A 281 -5.23 3.00 10.64
C LYS A 281 -5.56 1.81 9.73
N GLY A 282 -6.24 0.78 10.25
CA GLY A 282 -6.58 -0.43 9.50
C GLY A 282 -5.42 -1.42 9.35
N GLN A 283 -4.31 -1.23 10.08
CA GLN A 283 -3.16 -2.13 10.05
C GLN A 283 -3.36 -3.21 11.12
N ILE A 284 -3.54 -4.45 10.68
CA ILE A 284 -3.73 -5.63 11.53
C ILE A 284 -2.98 -6.82 10.92
N ALA A 285 -2.60 -7.78 11.77
CA ALA A 285 -2.11 -9.06 11.29
C ALA A 285 -3.24 -9.80 10.56
N LYS A 286 -3.09 -9.98 9.24
CA LYS A 286 -4.08 -10.68 8.41
C LYS A 286 -3.36 -11.64 7.47
N SER A 287 -3.75 -12.91 7.55
CA SER A 287 -3.37 -13.95 6.61
C SER A 287 -4.43 -14.10 5.52
N LYS A 288 -3.98 -14.11 4.26
CA LYS A 288 -4.87 -14.43 3.13
C LYS A 288 -5.23 -15.91 3.10
N GLU A 289 -4.32 -16.77 3.57
CA GLU A 289 -4.48 -18.22 3.55
C GLU A 289 -5.60 -18.71 4.46
N VAL A 290 -5.82 -18.05 5.61
CA VAL A 290 -6.93 -18.35 6.52
C VAL A 290 -8.29 -18.17 5.83
N GLY A 291 -8.46 -17.11 5.04
CA GLY A 291 -9.69 -16.90 4.28
C GLY A 291 -9.94 -18.02 3.28
N LEU A 292 -8.91 -18.38 2.50
CA LEU A 292 -8.97 -19.46 1.51
C LEU A 292 -9.30 -20.81 2.16
N ALA A 293 -8.59 -21.18 3.22
CA ALA A 293 -8.79 -22.43 3.95
C ALA A 293 -10.22 -22.56 4.51
N MET A 294 -10.76 -21.47 5.08
CA MET A 294 -12.12 -21.46 5.63
C MET A 294 -13.20 -21.53 4.55
N THR A 295 -13.02 -20.83 3.42
CA THR A 295 -13.94 -20.96 2.28
C THR A 295 -13.89 -22.35 1.64
N LEU A 296 -12.71 -22.97 1.60
CA LEU A 296 -12.54 -24.33 1.10
C LEU A 296 -13.16 -25.38 2.04
N LEU A 297 -13.02 -25.18 3.36
CA LEU A 297 -13.71 -25.99 4.37
C LEU A 297 -15.23 -25.87 4.25
N ALA A 298 -15.74 -24.65 4.09
CA ALA A 298 -17.17 -24.41 3.86
C ALA A 298 -17.66 -25.12 2.60
N THR A 299 -16.91 -25.01 1.50
CA THR A 299 -17.20 -25.70 0.24
C THR A 299 -17.23 -27.21 0.42
N THR A 300 -16.25 -27.77 1.15
CA THR A 300 -16.17 -29.21 1.45
C THR A 300 -17.37 -29.68 2.27
N LEU A 301 -17.79 -28.91 3.27
CA LEU A 301 -18.97 -29.21 4.08
C LEU A 301 -20.26 -29.13 3.26
N VAL A 302 -20.41 -28.10 2.42
CA VAL A 302 -21.56 -27.93 1.54
C VAL A 302 -21.66 -29.08 0.53
N ILE A 303 -20.55 -29.51 -0.07
CA ILE A 303 -20.54 -30.70 -0.95
C ILE A 303 -20.90 -31.96 -0.15
N ALA A 304 -20.44 -32.09 1.10
CA ALA A 304 -20.73 -33.26 1.91
C ALA A 304 -22.24 -33.41 2.21
N THR A 305 -22.90 -32.30 2.56
CA THR A 305 -24.26 -32.27 3.07
C THR A 305 -25.33 -31.89 2.02
N LEU A 306 -25.06 -30.91 1.17
CA LEU A 306 -26.04 -30.32 0.23
C LEU A 306 -25.96 -30.88 -1.21
N SER A 307 -24.99 -31.74 -1.53
CA SER A 307 -24.88 -32.29 -2.91
C SER A 307 -26.15 -33.03 -3.34
N SER A 308 -26.74 -33.80 -2.44
CA SER A 308 -27.93 -34.63 -2.73
C SER A 308 -29.17 -33.76 -2.95
N PHE A 309 -29.32 -32.69 -2.17
CA PHE A 309 -30.36 -31.67 -2.37
C PHE A 309 -30.20 -31.01 -3.75
N SER A 310 -28.98 -30.60 -4.07
CA SER A 310 -28.67 -29.91 -5.34
C SER A 310 -28.96 -30.80 -6.56
N SER A 311 -28.57 -32.08 -6.50
CA SER A 311 -28.87 -33.04 -7.57
C SER A 311 -30.37 -33.31 -7.73
N LYS A 312 -31.12 -33.30 -6.62
CA LYS A 312 -32.58 -33.48 -6.65
C LYS A 312 -33.26 -32.29 -7.31
N VAL A 313 -32.93 -31.07 -6.88
CA VAL A 313 -33.48 -29.82 -7.44
C VAL A 313 -33.14 -29.69 -8.92
N LEU A 314 -31.91 -30.01 -9.33
CA LEU A 314 -31.52 -30.01 -10.74
C LEU A 314 -32.31 -31.03 -11.56
N LYS A 315 -32.48 -32.25 -11.06
CA LYS A 315 -33.30 -33.28 -11.72
C LYS A 315 -34.74 -32.82 -11.88
N GLU A 316 -35.35 -32.29 -10.82
CA GLU A 316 -36.73 -31.78 -10.83
C GLU A 316 -36.89 -30.63 -11.82
N ASN A 317 -35.94 -29.69 -11.88
CA ASN A 317 -35.95 -28.59 -12.84
C ASN A 317 -35.82 -29.05 -14.29
N VAL A 318 -34.93 -30.02 -14.57
CA VAL A 318 -34.79 -30.58 -15.92
C VAL A 318 -36.08 -31.29 -16.34
N VAL A 319 -36.67 -32.09 -15.45
CA VAL A 319 -37.96 -32.76 -15.74
C VAL A 319 -39.08 -31.75 -15.95
N TYR A 320 -39.15 -30.70 -15.12
CA TYR A 320 -40.15 -29.64 -15.23
C TYR A 320 -40.05 -28.87 -16.56
N ILE A 321 -38.83 -28.50 -16.97
CA ILE A 321 -38.61 -27.74 -18.21
C ILE A 321 -38.88 -28.63 -19.43
N LEU A 322 -38.33 -29.85 -19.46
CA LEU A 322 -38.43 -30.75 -20.61
C LEU A 322 -39.81 -31.42 -20.73
N GLY A 323 -40.55 -31.58 -19.64
CA GLY A 323 -41.89 -32.15 -19.65
C GLY A 323 -42.97 -31.10 -19.93
N ASP A 324 -43.18 -30.20 -18.95
CA ASP A 324 -44.37 -29.34 -18.91
C ASP A 324 -44.24 -28.05 -19.73
N LYS A 325 -43.01 -27.54 -19.91
CA LYS A 325 -42.79 -26.19 -20.47
C LYS A 325 -42.33 -26.16 -21.92
N LEU A 326 -41.79 -27.27 -22.45
CA LEU A 326 -41.41 -27.36 -23.86
C LEU A 326 -42.60 -27.20 -24.83
N ASN A 327 -43.79 -27.64 -24.42
CA ASN A 327 -45.00 -27.57 -25.25
C ASN A 327 -45.87 -26.33 -24.98
N MET A 328 -45.36 -25.35 -24.22
CA MET A 328 -46.10 -24.14 -23.84
C MET A 328 -46.23 -23.17 -25.02
N ALA A 329 -47.43 -22.60 -25.22
CA ALA A 329 -47.63 -21.54 -26.21
C ALA A 329 -46.83 -20.27 -25.83
N ILE A 330 -46.09 -19.73 -26.79
CA ILE A 330 -45.25 -18.53 -26.60
C ILE A 330 -46.14 -17.29 -26.65
N ASN A 331 -46.31 -16.63 -25.50
CA ASN A 331 -46.92 -15.31 -25.36
C ASN A 331 -46.20 -14.53 -24.25
N ASP A 332 -46.36 -13.20 -24.21
CA ASP A 332 -45.64 -12.33 -23.27
C ASP A 332 -45.86 -12.71 -21.80
N LEU A 333 -47.08 -13.15 -21.45
CA LEU A 333 -47.44 -13.51 -20.08
C LEU A 333 -46.76 -14.83 -19.64
N ASN A 334 -46.71 -15.81 -20.54
CA ASN A 334 -46.06 -17.10 -20.33
C ASN A 334 -44.53 -16.95 -20.29
N LEU A 335 -43.96 -16.11 -21.14
CA LEU A 335 -42.52 -15.80 -21.13
C LEU A 335 -42.11 -15.09 -19.83
N ARG A 336 -42.89 -14.11 -19.37
CA ARG A 336 -42.65 -13.43 -18.08
C ARG A 336 -42.76 -14.39 -16.90
N ASN A 337 -43.78 -15.25 -16.88
CA ASN A 337 -43.94 -16.25 -15.83
C ASN A 337 -42.79 -17.25 -15.85
N LEU A 338 -42.37 -17.74 -17.03
CA LEU A 338 -41.22 -18.63 -17.17
C LEU A 338 -39.93 -17.96 -16.65
N ALA A 339 -39.69 -16.68 -16.97
CA ALA A 339 -38.55 -15.93 -16.49
C ALA A 339 -38.52 -15.79 -14.96
N ILE A 340 -39.67 -15.47 -14.33
CA ILE A 340 -39.78 -15.36 -12.87
C ILE A 340 -39.57 -16.74 -12.22
N THR A 341 -40.18 -17.78 -12.77
CA THR A 341 -40.10 -19.14 -12.21
C THR A 341 -38.67 -19.68 -12.31
N THR A 342 -38.00 -19.49 -13.46
CA THR A 342 -36.60 -19.89 -13.65
C THR A 342 -35.66 -19.11 -12.74
N LEU A 343 -35.88 -17.81 -12.54
CA LEU A 343 -35.11 -17.00 -11.57
C LEU A 343 -35.27 -17.53 -10.14
N LEU A 344 -36.51 -17.85 -9.73
CA LEU A 344 -36.79 -18.38 -8.39
C LEU A 344 -36.20 -19.77 -8.17
N GLU A 345 -36.31 -20.67 -9.14
CA GLU A 345 -35.71 -22.01 -9.06
C GLU A 345 -34.17 -21.96 -9.08
N PHE A 346 -33.60 -21.04 -9.86
CA PHE A 346 -32.17 -20.73 -9.80
C PHE A 346 -31.76 -20.25 -8.41
N ALA A 347 -32.49 -19.28 -7.82
CA ALA A 347 -32.22 -18.77 -6.48
C ALA A 347 -32.33 -19.87 -5.41
N LYS A 348 -33.36 -20.73 -5.47
CA LYS A 348 -33.53 -21.88 -4.55
C LYS A 348 -32.41 -22.90 -4.66
N SER A 349 -31.88 -23.14 -5.86
CA SER A 349 -30.76 -24.06 -6.08
C SER A 349 -29.42 -23.46 -5.63
N PHE A 350 -29.22 -22.16 -5.86
CA PHE A 350 -27.92 -21.50 -5.72
C PHE A 350 -27.67 -20.90 -4.33
N LEU A 351 -28.68 -20.23 -3.73
CA LEU A 351 -28.52 -19.54 -2.44
C LEU A 351 -28.08 -20.48 -1.30
N PRO A 352 -28.63 -21.70 -1.14
CA PRO A 352 -28.21 -22.60 -0.05
C PRO A 352 -26.75 -23.04 -0.12
N ILE A 353 -26.13 -22.99 -1.31
CA ILE A 353 -24.73 -23.34 -1.54
C ILE A 353 -23.84 -22.13 -1.28
N VAL A 354 -24.20 -20.97 -1.83
CA VAL A 354 -23.35 -19.77 -1.79
C VAL A 354 -23.38 -19.08 -0.43
N LEU A 355 -24.54 -19.02 0.23
CA LEU A 355 -24.67 -18.32 1.51
C LEU A 355 -23.72 -18.89 2.58
N PRO A 356 -23.64 -20.22 2.84
CA PRO A 356 -22.70 -20.75 3.82
C PRO A 356 -21.23 -20.46 3.48
N ILE A 357 -20.85 -20.53 2.20
CA ILE A 357 -19.47 -20.26 1.75
C ILE A 357 -19.13 -18.78 1.97
N MET A 358 -20.04 -17.89 1.59
CA MET A 358 -19.89 -16.44 1.79
C MET A 358 -19.80 -16.09 3.27
N LEU A 359 -20.71 -16.63 4.09
CA LEU A 359 -20.71 -16.42 5.55
C LEU A 359 -19.41 -16.90 6.19
N MET A 360 -18.89 -18.06 5.78
CA MET A 360 -17.60 -18.56 6.26
C MET A 360 -16.42 -17.68 5.84
N GLY A 361 -16.45 -17.11 4.63
CA GLY A 361 -15.46 -16.12 4.20
C GLY A 361 -15.50 -14.84 5.05
N ILE A 362 -16.70 -14.35 5.38
CA ILE A 362 -16.89 -13.18 6.27
C ILE A 362 -16.41 -13.51 7.69
N LEU A 363 -16.80 -14.65 8.25
CA LEU A 363 -16.39 -15.11 9.58
C LEU A 363 -14.87 -15.29 9.66
N ALA A 364 -14.23 -15.81 8.62
CA ALA A 364 -12.77 -15.96 8.57
C ALA A 364 -12.04 -14.61 8.57
N ASN A 365 -12.60 -13.58 7.94
CA ASN A 365 -12.06 -12.23 8.04
C ASN A 365 -12.29 -11.64 9.43
N TYR A 366 -13.50 -11.80 9.97
CA TYR A 366 -13.87 -11.31 11.30
C TYR A 366 -13.03 -11.96 12.41
N ALA A 367 -12.78 -13.26 12.34
CA ALA A 367 -11.95 -13.98 13.31
C ALA A 367 -10.49 -13.47 13.35
N GLN A 368 -9.98 -12.95 12.23
CA GLN A 368 -8.62 -12.41 12.16
C GLN A 368 -8.54 -10.95 12.62
N SER A 369 -9.50 -10.11 12.20
CA SER A 369 -9.47 -8.67 12.47
C SER A 369 -10.15 -8.27 13.78
N GLY A 370 -11.05 -9.12 14.30
CA GLY A 370 -12.12 -8.69 15.19
C GLY A 370 -13.03 -7.65 14.54
N PHE A 371 -13.88 -7.00 15.35
CA PHE A 371 -14.60 -5.82 14.91
C PHE A 371 -13.62 -4.67 14.68
N LEU A 372 -13.55 -4.18 13.44
CA LEU A 372 -12.69 -3.08 13.03
C LEU A 372 -13.35 -2.27 11.91
N PHE A 373 -13.81 -1.07 12.24
CA PHE A 373 -14.28 -0.10 11.25
C PHE A 373 -13.21 0.98 11.08
N SER A 374 -12.60 1.08 9.90
CA SER A 374 -11.62 2.13 9.57
C SER A 374 -11.87 2.68 8.18
N THR A 375 -12.01 4.00 8.10
CA THR A 375 -12.18 4.74 6.83
C THR A 375 -10.85 5.24 6.27
N GLU A 376 -9.75 5.09 7.00
CA GLU A 376 -8.43 5.54 6.57
C GLU A 376 -7.87 4.83 5.32
N PRO A 377 -8.05 3.51 5.13
CA PRO A 377 -7.59 2.82 3.93
C PRO A 377 -8.31 3.29 2.64
N ILE A 378 -9.52 3.84 2.78
CA ILE A 378 -10.36 4.31 1.68
C ILE A 378 -9.92 5.70 1.20
N LYS A 379 -9.23 6.49 2.04
CA LYS A 379 -8.72 7.80 1.63
C LYS A 379 -7.63 7.64 0.55
N PRO A 380 -7.79 8.26 -0.64
CA PRO A 380 -6.76 8.21 -1.67
C PRO A 380 -5.52 8.95 -1.19
N LYS A 381 -4.45 8.20 -0.89
CA LYS A 381 -3.15 8.77 -0.53
C LYS A 381 -2.32 8.85 -1.81
N LEU A 382 -2.07 10.06 -2.33
CA LEU A 382 -1.24 10.30 -3.52
C LEU A 382 0.18 9.70 -3.37
N SER A 383 0.68 9.57 -2.13
CA SER A 383 1.94 8.88 -1.83
C SER A 383 1.95 7.38 -2.14
N LYS A 384 0.79 6.72 -2.28
CA LYS A 384 0.69 5.33 -2.76
C LYS A 384 0.75 5.22 -4.29
N ILE A 385 0.64 6.32 -5.02
CA ILE A 385 0.73 6.37 -6.50
C ILE A 385 2.19 6.51 -6.96
N ASN A 386 3.13 6.80 -6.06
CA ASN A 386 4.55 6.90 -6.41
C ASN A 386 5.09 5.53 -6.91
N PRO A 387 5.42 5.40 -8.21
CA PRO A 387 5.85 4.13 -8.81
C PRO A 387 7.10 3.56 -8.13
N ILE A 388 8.04 4.42 -7.73
CA ILE A 388 9.31 4.03 -7.11
C ILE A 388 9.06 3.33 -5.76
N SER A 389 8.18 3.90 -4.95
CA SER A 389 7.79 3.32 -3.66
C SER A 389 6.98 2.02 -3.80
N GLY A 390 6.18 1.92 -4.87
CA GLY A 390 5.43 0.72 -5.22
C GLY A 390 6.36 -0.43 -5.60
N PHE A 391 7.34 -0.16 -6.46
CA PHE A 391 8.36 -1.13 -6.87
C PHE A 391 9.28 -1.55 -5.72
N LYS A 392 9.73 -0.60 -4.88
CA LYS A 392 10.50 -0.93 -3.67
C LYS A 392 9.74 -1.87 -2.73
N ARG A 393 8.41 -1.75 -2.67
CA ARG A 393 7.56 -2.69 -1.92
C ARG A 393 7.45 -4.04 -2.62
N MET A 394 7.32 -4.07 -3.94
CA MET A 394 7.24 -5.31 -4.74
C MET A 394 8.53 -6.14 -4.70
N PHE A 395 9.70 -5.51 -4.62
CA PHE A 395 11.01 -6.18 -4.51
C PHE A 395 11.56 -6.20 -3.08
N SER A 396 10.69 -6.10 -2.07
CA SER A 396 11.11 -6.20 -0.67
C SER A 396 11.40 -7.65 -0.28
N SER A 397 12.28 -7.88 0.69
CA SER A 397 12.56 -9.21 1.25
C SER A 397 11.28 -9.92 1.73
N ARG A 398 10.30 -9.15 2.20
CA ARG A 398 8.97 -9.66 2.58
C ARG A 398 8.23 -10.26 1.40
N THR A 399 8.23 -9.59 0.25
CA THR A 399 7.56 -10.08 -0.96
C THR A 399 8.23 -11.32 -1.54
N LEU A 400 9.57 -11.41 -1.48
CA LEU A 400 10.29 -12.63 -1.84
C LEU A 400 9.91 -13.82 -0.96
N VAL A 401 9.82 -13.62 0.37
CA VAL A 401 9.37 -14.68 1.30
C VAL A 401 7.93 -15.10 1.01
N GLU A 402 7.03 -14.14 0.75
CA GLU A 402 5.65 -14.44 0.35
C GLU A 402 5.59 -15.25 -0.96
N LEU A 403 6.43 -14.93 -1.94
CA LEU A 403 6.52 -15.66 -3.20
C LEU A 403 6.97 -17.11 -3.00
N PHE A 404 8.05 -17.34 -2.25
CA PHE A 404 8.52 -18.71 -1.95
C PHE A 404 7.47 -19.53 -1.20
N LYS A 405 6.78 -18.91 -0.23
CA LYS A 405 5.67 -19.55 0.48
C LYS A 405 4.53 -19.92 -0.48
N SER A 406 4.07 -19.00 -1.32
CA SER A 406 3.01 -19.28 -2.29
C SER A 406 3.43 -20.36 -3.29
N MET A 407 4.68 -20.38 -3.73
CA MET A 407 5.19 -21.43 -4.60
C MET A 407 5.22 -22.80 -3.89
N GLY A 408 5.62 -22.83 -2.62
CA GLY A 408 5.56 -24.02 -1.78
C GLY A 408 4.14 -24.56 -1.64
N ILE A 409 3.15 -23.70 -1.38
CA ILE A 409 1.73 -24.09 -1.31
C ILE A 409 1.28 -24.72 -2.63
N VAL A 410 1.60 -24.09 -3.77
CA VAL A 410 1.25 -24.62 -5.11
C VAL A 410 1.87 -25.99 -5.35
N ILE A 411 3.14 -26.19 -4.97
CA ILE A 411 3.82 -27.49 -5.10
C ILE A 411 3.12 -28.54 -4.23
N VAL A 412 2.79 -28.23 -2.97
CA VAL A 412 2.11 -29.16 -2.06
C VAL A 412 0.73 -29.53 -2.59
N VAL A 413 -0.09 -28.55 -2.98
CA VAL A 413 -1.44 -28.79 -3.52
C VAL A 413 -1.36 -29.55 -4.85
N GLY A 414 -0.41 -29.21 -5.72
CA GLY A 414 -0.16 -29.89 -6.98
C GLY A 414 0.26 -31.34 -6.79
N TYR A 415 1.13 -31.62 -5.83
CA TYR A 415 1.55 -32.98 -5.47
C TYR A 415 0.38 -33.82 -4.95
N VAL A 416 -0.47 -33.25 -4.10
CA VAL A 416 -1.69 -33.91 -3.59
C VAL A 416 -2.66 -34.22 -4.73
N GLY A 417 -2.84 -33.27 -5.66
CA GLY A 417 -3.67 -33.47 -6.85
C GLY A 417 -3.12 -34.58 -7.75
N TYR A 418 -1.81 -34.57 -8.01
CA TYR A 418 -1.14 -35.60 -8.80
C TYR A 418 -1.30 -36.99 -8.19
N ASN A 419 -1.01 -37.13 -6.89
CA ASN A 419 -1.17 -38.40 -6.18
C ASN A 419 -2.63 -38.87 -6.18
N PHE A 420 -3.58 -37.96 -5.92
CA PHE A 420 -5.00 -38.28 -6.00
C PHE A 420 -5.39 -38.83 -7.38
N MET A 421 -4.93 -38.20 -8.46
CA MET A 421 -5.20 -38.67 -9.81
C MET A 421 -4.59 -40.06 -10.06
N MET A 422 -3.38 -40.31 -9.58
CA MET A 422 -2.73 -41.61 -9.74
C MET A 422 -3.45 -42.71 -8.93
N ASP A 423 -3.82 -42.42 -7.70
CA ASP A 423 -4.54 -43.35 -6.80
C ASP A 423 -5.91 -43.74 -7.37
N ASN A 424 -6.62 -42.80 -7.99
CA ASN A 424 -8.00 -42.98 -8.46
C ASN A 424 -8.09 -43.21 -9.98
N TYR A 425 -6.97 -43.28 -10.69
CA TYR A 425 -6.94 -43.37 -12.16
C TYR A 425 -7.78 -44.54 -12.70
N LYS A 426 -7.64 -45.73 -12.10
CA LYS A 426 -8.37 -46.93 -12.51
C LYS A 426 -9.88 -46.78 -12.27
N GLU A 427 -10.29 -46.24 -11.13
CA GLU A 427 -11.71 -46.01 -10.82
C GLU A 427 -12.33 -44.99 -11.80
N ILE A 428 -11.60 -43.92 -12.12
CA ILE A 428 -12.05 -42.90 -13.09
C ILE A 428 -12.26 -43.52 -14.48
N LEU A 429 -11.38 -44.42 -14.92
CA LEU A 429 -11.54 -45.13 -16.20
C LEU A 429 -12.78 -46.03 -16.24
N THR A 430 -13.19 -46.58 -15.09
CA THR A 430 -14.38 -47.46 -15.01
C THR A 430 -15.71 -46.73 -15.01
N VAL A 431 -15.72 -45.39 -15.00
CA VAL A 431 -16.96 -44.58 -15.00
C VAL A 431 -17.86 -44.89 -16.20
N GLY A 432 -17.28 -45.20 -17.37
CA GLY A 432 -18.03 -45.57 -18.57
C GLY A 432 -18.85 -46.87 -18.43
N ASN A 433 -18.55 -47.69 -17.43
CA ASN A 433 -19.23 -48.95 -17.15
C ASN A 433 -20.29 -48.83 -16.03
N LEU A 434 -20.44 -47.65 -15.42
CA LEU A 434 -21.41 -47.42 -14.35
C LEU A 434 -22.80 -47.10 -14.90
N HIS A 435 -23.83 -47.56 -14.21
CA HIS A 435 -25.21 -47.13 -14.48
C HIS A 435 -25.37 -45.63 -14.21
N ILE A 436 -26.24 -44.97 -14.99
CA ILE A 436 -26.48 -43.51 -14.93
C ILE A 436 -26.81 -43.01 -13.51
N SER A 437 -27.48 -43.83 -12.70
CA SER A 437 -27.85 -43.52 -11.32
C SER A 437 -26.67 -43.53 -10.34
N SER A 438 -25.61 -44.28 -10.64
CA SER A 438 -24.42 -44.44 -9.80
C SER A 438 -23.33 -43.40 -10.08
N ILE A 439 -23.39 -42.72 -11.24
CA ILE A 439 -22.40 -41.72 -11.66
C ILE A 439 -22.33 -40.54 -10.67
N GLY A 440 -23.48 -40.00 -10.25
CA GLY A 440 -23.53 -38.88 -9.31
C GLY A 440 -22.87 -39.17 -7.95
N PRO A 441 -23.27 -40.24 -7.24
CA PRO A 441 -22.62 -40.66 -6.00
C PRO A 441 -21.13 -40.93 -6.13
N PHE A 442 -20.69 -41.54 -7.24
CA PHE A 442 -19.29 -41.80 -7.52
C PHE A 442 -18.48 -40.50 -7.62
N PHE A 443 -18.95 -39.52 -8.42
CA PHE A 443 -18.30 -38.22 -8.50
C PHE A 443 -18.31 -37.47 -7.17
N LYS A 444 -19.41 -37.53 -6.40
CA LYS A 444 -19.47 -36.96 -5.05
C LYS A 444 -18.35 -37.51 -4.17
N GLN A 445 -18.13 -38.82 -4.17
CA GLN A 445 -17.11 -39.47 -3.37
C GLN A 445 -15.70 -39.01 -3.76
N LEU A 446 -15.37 -39.03 -5.05
CA LEU A 446 -14.08 -38.55 -5.54
C LEU A 446 -13.83 -37.08 -5.17
N ILE A 447 -14.81 -36.21 -5.40
CA ILE A 447 -14.74 -34.79 -5.06
C ILE A 447 -14.52 -34.63 -3.54
N LEU A 448 -15.25 -35.37 -2.70
CA LEU A 448 -15.08 -35.28 -1.25
C LEU A 448 -13.71 -35.76 -0.77
N ILE A 449 -13.14 -36.81 -1.37
CA ILE A 449 -11.81 -37.31 -1.00
C ILE A 449 -10.74 -36.24 -1.26
N ILE A 450 -10.72 -35.67 -2.47
CA ILE A 450 -9.73 -34.65 -2.81
C ILE A 450 -9.96 -33.37 -2.01
N PHE A 451 -11.20 -32.87 -1.90
CA PHE A 451 -11.49 -31.65 -1.15
C PHE A 451 -11.16 -31.78 0.34
N LYS A 452 -11.42 -32.93 0.98
CA LYS A 452 -11.03 -33.17 2.38
C LYS A 452 -9.50 -33.17 2.55
N LYS A 453 -8.76 -33.86 1.67
CA LYS A 453 -7.28 -33.89 1.72
C LYS A 453 -6.69 -32.49 1.56
N VAL A 454 -7.13 -31.75 0.54
CA VAL A 454 -6.64 -30.38 0.29
C VAL A 454 -7.06 -29.42 1.42
N THR A 455 -8.29 -29.52 1.92
CA THR A 455 -8.77 -28.69 3.04
C THR A 455 -7.91 -28.89 4.29
N LEU A 456 -7.61 -30.13 4.67
CA LEU A 456 -6.80 -30.41 5.86
C LEU A 456 -5.41 -29.76 5.75
N ILE A 457 -4.77 -29.89 4.59
CA ILE A 457 -3.46 -29.31 4.33
C ILE A 457 -3.53 -27.78 4.33
N MET A 458 -4.54 -27.20 3.68
CA MET A 458 -4.74 -25.75 3.65
C MET A 458 -5.00 -25.17 5.03
N ILE A 459 -5.70 -25.88 5.92
CA ILE A 459 -5.88 -25.45 7.32
C ILE A 459 -4.55 -25.42 8.05
N VAL A 460 -3.72 -26.45 7.92
CA VAL A 460 -2.38 -26.49 8.55
C VAL A 460 -1.53 -25.32 8.03
N LEU A 461 -1.48 -25.12 6.71
CA LEU A 461 -0.72 -24.03 6.09
C LEU A 461 -1.25 -22.66 6.49
N ALA A 462 -2.56 -22.49 6.59
CA ALA A 462 -3.19 -21.26 7.02
C ALA A 462 -2.88 -20.91 8.48
N VAL A 463 -2.87 -21.91 9.38
CA VAL A 463 -2.48 -21.71 10.79
C VAL A 463 -1.01 -21.30 10.87
N SER A 464 -0.11 -21.99 10.16
CA SER A 464 1.31 -21.63 10.11
C SER A 464 1.53 -20.21 9.55
N ASP A 465 0.83 -19.86 8.47
CA ASP A 465 0.90 -18.51 7.90
C ASP A 465 0.35 -17.45 8.85
N TYR A 466 -0.75 -17.72 9.55
CA TYR A 466 -1.30 -16.79 10.52
C TYR A 466 -0.33 -16.52 11.67
N ILE A 467 0.33 -17.56 12.20
CA ILE A 467 1.36 -17.41 13.24
C ILE A 467 2.51 -16.55 12.72
N TYR A 468 3.01 -16.82 11.52
CA TYR A 468 4.07 -16.05 10.90
C TYR A 468 3.68 -14.58 10.68
N GLN A 469 2.50 -14.31 10.12
CA GLN A 469 2.01 -12.94 9.89
C GLN A 469 1.81 -12.19 11.21
N ARG A 470 1.37 -12.87 12.27
CA ARG A 470 1.22 -12.27 13.60
C ARG A 470 2.57 -11.95 14.23
N TYR A 471 3.56 -12.83 14.09
CA TYR A 471 4.93 -12.56 14.50
C TYR A 471 5.52 -11.35 13.75
N MET A 472 5.40 -11.32 12.42
CA MET A 472 5.90 -10.23 11.58
C MET A 472 5.21 -8.90 11.90
N TYR A 473 3.89 -8.90 12.08
CA TYR A 473 3.15 -7.71 12.49
C TYR A 473 3.63 -7.14 13.83
N ASN A 474 3.86 -8.00 14.82
CA ASN A 474 4.40 -7.57 16.11
C ASN A 474 5.84 -7.04 15.98
N LYS A 475 6.65 -7.64 15.10
CA LYS A 475 8.00 -7.17 14.79
C LYS A 475 7.98 -5.79 14.10
N ASP A 476 7.09 -5.59 13.14
CA ASP A 476 6.91 -4.34 12.41
C ASP A 476 6.47 -3.18 13.34
N LEU A 477 5.71 -3.51 14.40
CA LEU A 477 5.23 -2.54 15.38
C LEU A 477 6.27 -2.10 16.41
N LYS A 478 7.40 -2.81 16.56
CA LYS A 478 8.46 -2.46 17.52
C LYS A 478 8.89 -0.99 17.39
N MET A 479 9.41 -0.44 18.48
CA MET A 479 9.77 0.96 18.58
C MET A 479 11.28 1.12 18.81
N THR A 480 11.81 2.27 18.42
CA THR A 480 13.14 2.69 18.89
C THR A 480 13.00 3.38 20.25
N LYS A 481 14.11 3.45 21.00
CA LYS A 481 14.12 4.18 22.28
C LYS A 481 13.75 5.66 22.14
N GLN A 482 14.08 6.27 20.99
CA GLN A 482 13.70 7.65 20.68
C GLN A 482 12.20 7.78 20.42
N GLU A 483 11.60 6.89 19.62
CA GLU A 483 10.15 6.89 19.35
C GLU A 483 9.34 6.79 20.66
N ILE A 484 9.75 5.93 21.60
CA ILE A 484 9.07 5.81 22.91
C ILE A 484 9.19 7.10 23.70
N LYS A 485 10.39 7.71 23.75
CA LYS A 485 10.61 8.96 24.47
C LYS A 485 9.77 10.11 23.90
N GLU A 486 9.60 10.17 22.58
CA GLU A 486 8.72 11.13 21.92
C GLU A 486 7.24 10.88 22.20
N GLU A 487 6.80 9.61 22.21
CA GLU A 487 5.42 9.25 22.53
C GLU A 487 5.07 9.65 23.98
N TYR A 488 5.97 9.39 24.94
CA TYR A 488 5.85 9.87 26.33
C TYR A 488 5.75 11.40 26.42
N LYS A 489 6.58 12.14 25.65
CA LYS A 489 6.50 13.60 25.60
C LYS A 489 5.16 14.10 25.05
N GLN A 490 4.58 13.40 24.06
CA GLN A 490 3.28 13.76 23.49
C GLN A 490 2.11 13.45 24.43
N ASP A 491 2.20 12.39 25.24
CA ASP A 491 1.15 12.02 26.20
C ASP A 491 1.16 12.91 27.46
N GLU A 492 2.33 13.18 28.03
CA GLU A 492 2.43 14.00 29.25
C GLU A 492 2.50 15.51 28.98
N GLY A 493 2.78 15.88 27.73
CA GLY A 493 3.10 17.25 27.32
C GLY A 493 4.51 17.65 27.75
N ASP A 494 5.11 18.63 27.04
CA ASP A 494 6.44 19.10 27.38
C ASP A 494 6.43 19.76 28.79
N PRO A 495 7.26 19.28 29.74
CA PRO A 495 7.38 19.86 31.07
C PRO A 495 7.65 21.37 31.04
N GLU A 496 8.41 21.86 30.06
CA GLU A 496 8.70 23.28 29.90
C GLU A 496 7.45 24.08 29.49
N ILE A 497 6.61 23.51 28.63
CA ILE A 497 5.35 24.14 28.19
C ILE A 497 4.37 24.20 29.36
N LYS A 498 4.25 23.13 30.14
CA LYS A 498 3.40 23.11 31.35
C LYS A 498 3.87 24.12 32.39
N GLY A 499 5.18 24.28 32.55
CA GLY A 499 5.80 25.33 33.38
C GLY A 499 5.46 26.74 32.91
N LYS A 500 5.64 27.02 31.61
CA LYS A 500 5.34 28.34 31.01
C LYS A 500 3.86 28.72 31.11
N ILE A 501 2.94 27.77 30.91
CA ILE A 501 1.50 28.00 31.07
C ILE A 501 1.18 28.43 32.51
N LYS A 502 1.73 27.73 33.50
CA LYS A 502 1.51 28.04 34.92
C LYS A 502 2.10 29.40 35.31
N GLN A 503 3.26 29.76 34.76
CA GLN A 503 3.87 31.08 34.95
C GLN A 503 2.97 32.18 34.38
N LYS A 504 2.53 32.06 33.12
CA LYS A 504 1.70 33.05 32.45
C LYS A 504 0.33 33.22 33.13
N GLN A 505 -0.25 32.14 33.65
CA GLN A 505 -1.49 32.19 34.44
C GLN A 505 -1.32 33.02 35.73
N ARG A 506 -0.19 32.87 36.45
CA ARG A 506 0.12 33.68 37.63
C ARG A 506 0.28 35.16 37.27
N GLU A 507 1.02 35.47 36.20
CA GLU A 507 1.20 36.86 35.73
C GLU A 507 -0.13 37.55 35.38
N MET A 508 -1.05 36.83 34.71
CA MET A 508 -2.38 37.35 34.40
C MET A 508 -3.23 37.59 35.64
N ALA A 509 -3.20 36.68 36.62
CA ALA A 509 -3.92 36.84 37.89
C ALA A 509 -3.41 38.07 38.67
N THR A 510 -2.09 38.25 38.77
CA THR A 510 -1.50 39.43 39.42
C THR A 510 -1.88 40.72 38.68
N ARG A 511 -1.90 40.71 37.34
CA ARG A 511 -2.29 41.90 36.55
C ARG A 511 -3.76 42.28 36.79
N ARG A 512 -4.69 41.33 36.86
CA ARG A 512 -6.11 41.59 37.18
C ARG A 512 -6.27 42.16 38.57
N MET A 513 -5.62 41.56 39.57
CA MET A 513 -5.63 42.06 40.95
C MET A 513 -5.14 43.51 41.04
N MET A 514 -4.08 43.88 40.30
CA MET A 514 -3.57 45.26 40.28
C MET A 514 -4.53 46.25 39.60
N GLN A 515 -5.34 45.79 38.64
CA GLN A 515 -6.36 46.62 37.97
C GLN A 515 -7.54 46.95 38.90
N SER A 516 -7.77 46.17 39.96
CA SER A 516 -8.83 46.44 40.94
C SER A 516 -8.40 47.39 42.07
N VAL A 517 -7.10 47.67 42.20
CA VAL A 517 -6.57 48.58 43.24
C VAL A 517 -7.09 50.01 43.11
N PRO A 518 -7.18 50.64 41.91
CA PRO A 518 -7.73 51.99 41.75
C PRO A 518 -9.16 52.18 42.26
N ASP A 519 -9.96 51.12 42.30
CA ASP A 519 -11.35 51.15 42.78
C ASP A 519 -11.46 50.98 44.31
N ALA A 520 -10.34 50.87 45.03
CA ALA A 520 -10.34 50.68 46.47
C ALA A 520 -10.63 51.98 47.24
N THR A 521 -11.38 51.85 48.32
CA THR A 521 -11.72 52.96 49.23
C THR A 521 -10.56 53.27 50.19
N VAL A 522 -9.82 52.24 50.61
CA VAL A 522 -8.66 52.38 51.50
C VAL A 522 -7.65 51.25 51.30
N VAL A 523 -6.36 51.55 51.49
CA VAL A 523 -5.32 50.52 51.58
C VAL A 523 -4.79 50.45 53.01
N VAL A 524 -4.95 49.29 53.65
CA VAL A 524 -4.42 48.99 54.98
C VAL A 524 -3.06 48.32 54.84
N THR A 525 -2.05 48.85 55.54
CA THR A 525 -0.67 48.40 55.37
C THR A 525 0.00 47.96 56.67
N ASN A 526 0.88 46.98 56.53
CA ASN A 526 1.96 46.70 57.46
C ASN A 526 3.26 47.19 56.78
N PRO A 527 3.88 48.30 57.25
CA PRO A 527 4.76 49.18 56.48
C PRO A 527 5.72 48.53 55.51
N THR A 528 6.41 47.47 55.94
CA THR A 528 7.49 46.82 55.20
C THR A 528 7.11 45.49 54.56
N HIS A 529 5.92 44.93 54.84
CA HIS A 529 5.64 43.54 54.47
C HIS A 529 4.30 43.28 53.79
N ILE A 530 3.23 44.02 54.08
CA ILE A 530 1.87 43.67 53.60
C ILE A 530 1.09 44.93 53.20
N ALA A 531 0.34 44.84 52.11
CA ALA A 531 -0.67 45.82 51.74
C ALA A 531 -1.97 45.11 51.33
N VAL A 532 -3.09 45.58 51.84
CA VAL A 532 -4.44 45.08 51.54
C VAL A 532 -5.32 46.24 51.14
N ALA A 533 -5.91 46.18 49.95
CA ALA A 533 -6.83 47.16 49.42
C ALA A 533 -8.28 46.71 49.65
N LEU A 534 -9.07 47.58 50.28
CA LEU A 534 -10.47 47.34 50.63
C LEU A 534 -11.38 48.28 49.84
N LYS A 535 -12.45 47.74 49.30
CA LYS A 535 -13.50 48.49 48.61
C LYS A 535 -14.78 48.47 49.43
N TYR A 536 -15.37 49.64 49.61
CA TYR A 536 -16.64 49.83 50.30
C TYR A 536 -17.40 50.99 49.64
N GLU A 537 -18.61 50.72 49.14
CA GLU A 537 -19.51 51.72 48.57
C GLU A 537 -20.72 51.92 49.50
N GLU A 538 -20.86 53.14 50.03
CA GLU A 538 -21.93 53.51 50.96
C GLU A 538 -23.31 53.36 50.30
N GLY A 539 -24.21 52.58 50.91
CA GLY A 539 -25.55 52.30 50.40
C GLY A 539 -25.65 51.17 49.37
N LYS A 540 -24.52 50.54 48.97
CA LYS A 540 -24.49 49.40 48.04
C LYS A 540 -23.83 48.14 48.60
N SER A 541 -22.83 48.29 49.46
CA SER A 541 -22.09 47.17 50.04
C SER A 541 -22.56 46.89 51.47
N GLU A 542 -23.00 45.66 51.77
CA GLU A 542 -23.32 45.24 53.14
C GLU A 542 -22.04 45.11 54.00
N ALA A 543 -20.92 44.75 53.38
CA ALA A 543 -19.60 44.63 54.00
C ALA A 543 -18.48 45.15 53.06
N PRO A 544 -17.33 45.61 53.59
CA PRO A 544 -16.17 45.91 52.77
C PRO A 544 -15.55 44.64 52.16
N MET A 545 -15.15 44.72 50.89
CA MET A 545 -14.58 43.60 50.13
C MET A 545 -13.08 43.80 49.90
N VAL A 546 -12.30 42.71 49.97
CA VAL A 546 -10.86 42.74 49.67
C VAL A 546 -10.63 42.69 48.17
N VAL A 547 -10.22 43.79 47.55
CA VAL A 547 -10.02 43.85 46.08
C VAL A 547 -8.59 43.56 45.64
N ALA A 548 -7.62 43.71 46.53
CA ALA A 548 -6.24 43.28 46.29
C ALA A 548 -5.53 43.03 47.62
N LYS A 549 -4.65 42.03 47.66
CA LYS A 549 -3.73 41.82 48.79
C LYS A 549 -2.39 41.32 48.30
N GLY A 550 -1.31 41.70 48.96
CA GLY A 550 0.03 41.30 48.57
C GLY A 550 1.06 41.45 49.67
N SER A 551 2.13 40.68 49.56
CA SER A 551 3.33 40.82 50.39
C SER A 551 4.51 41.37 49.58
N GLU A 552 5.49 41.94 50.28
CA GLU A 552 6.77 42.40 49.74
C GLU A 552 6.66 43.23 48.44
N SER A 553 7.15 42.72 47.30
CA SER A 553 7.16 43.41 46.01
C SER A 553 5.75 43.76 45.52
N ILE A 554 4.78 42.87 45.74
CA ILE A 554 3.37 43.10 45.40
C ILE A 554 2.79 44.17 46.33
N ALA A 555 3.13 44.16 47.62
CA ALA A 555 2.70 45.19 48.58
C ALA A 555 3.24 46.58 48.21
N LEU A 556 4.49 46.67 47.76
CA LEU A 556 5.08 47.92 47.26
C LEU A 556 4.32 48.45 46.05
N LYS A 557 3.99 47.57 45.10
CA LYS A 557 3.22 47.92 43.90
C LYS A 557 1.79 48.37 44.21
N ILE A 558 1.10 47.72 45.15
CA ILE A 558 -0.24 48.15 45.61
C ILE A 558 -0.16 49.55 46.22
N LYS A 559 0.87 49.83 47.04
CA LYS A 559 1.09 51.17 47.62
C LYS A 559 1.40 52.24 46.56
N GLU A 560 2.16 51.88 45.52
CA GLU A 560 2.47 52.75 44.39
C GLU A 560 1.21 53.14 43.63
N ILE A 561 0.41 52.15 43.21
CA ILE A 561 -0.86 52.38 42.50
C ILE A 561 -1.86 53.16 43.37
N ALA A 562 -1.92 52.87 44.67
CA ALA A 562 -2.78 53.60 45.60
C ALA A 562 -2.37 55.08 45.73
N LYS A 563 -1.07 55.39 45.74
CA LYS A 563 -0.58 56.78 45.72
C LYS A 563 -0.92 57.48 44.41
N GLU A 564 -0.72 56.82 43.27
CA GLU A 564 -1.04 57.38 41.94
C GLU A 564 -2.53 57.72 41.80
N ASN A 565 -3.41 56.89 42.37
CA ASN A 565 -4.86 57.08 42.32
C ASN A 565 -5.43 57.85 43.53
N ASN A 566 -4.58 58.45 44.36
CA ASN A 566 -4.97 59.22 45.55
C ASN A 566 -5.81 58.45 46.60
N ILE A 567 -5.66 57.13 46.67
CA ILE A 567 -6.33 56.27 47.65
C ILE A 567 -5.62 56.40 48.99
N PRO A 568 -6.35 56.68 50.09
CA PRO A 568 -5.77 56.79 51.43
C PRO A 568 -5.09 55.49 51.87
N ILE A 569 -3.85 55.62 52.35
CA ILE A 569 -3.06 54.51 52.90
C ILE A 569 -3.04 54.67 54.43
N ILE A 570 -3.59 53.69 55.14
CA ILE A 570 -3.65 53.67 56.61
C ILE A 570 -2.75 52.56 57.13
N GLU A 571 -1.91 52.89 58.10
CA GLU A 571 -1.05 51.91 58.75
C GLU A 571 -1.82 51.25 59.90
N ASN A 572 -2.04 49.94 59.80
CA ASN A 572 -2.58 49.12 60.88
C ASN A 572 -2.01 47.70 60.76
N LYS A 573 -0.90 47.45 61.45
CA LYS A 573 -0.13 46.19 61.34
C LYS A 573 -0.95 44.95 61.74
N PRO A 574 -1.68 44.95 62.89
CA PRO A 574 -2.51 43.81 63.29
C PRO A 574 -3.59 43.48 62.25
N LEU A 575 -4.33 44.50 61.78
CA LEU A 575 -5.43 44.30 60.85
C LEU A 575 -4.95 43.89 59.45
N ALA A 576 -3.87 44.49 58.95
CA ALA A 576 -3.31 44.13 57.64
C ALA A 576 -2.82 42.66 57.60
N ARG A 577 -2.22 42.16 58.69
CA ARG A 577 -1.81 40.76 58.81
C ARG A 577 -3.03 39.83 58.83
N LEU A 578 -4.01 40.17 59.66
CA LEU A 578 -5.22 39.36 59.84
C LEU A 578 -6.01 39.22 58.54
N ILE A 579 -6.25 40.32 57.81
CA ILE A 579 -6.97 40.28 56.52
C ILE A 579 -6.14 39.53 55.46
N TYR A 580 -4.81 39.68 55.48
CA TYR A 580 -3.96 38.99 54.51
C TYR A 580 -4.00 37.46 54.66
N GLU A 581 -4.08 36.97 55.90
CA GLU A 581 -4.11 35.54 56.22
C GLU A 581 -5.51 34.92 56.08
N GLU A 582 -6.57 35.60 56.56
CA GLU A 582 -7.90 34.99 56.70
C GLU A 582 -8.88 35.29 55.56
N VAL A 583 -8.64 36.30 54.71
CA VAL A 583 -9.64 36.75 53.71
C VAL A 583 -9.09 36.67 52.29
N GLU A 584 -9.75 35.93 51.40
CA GLU A 584 -9.38 35.84 49.98
C GLU A 584 -9.71 37.13 49.19
N ILE A 585 -9.11 37.28 48.01
CA ILE A 585 -9.41 38.40 47.09
C ILE A 585 -10.83 38.21 46.55
N ASP A 586 -11.55 39.31 46.34
CA ASP A 586 -12.97 39.38 45.93
C ASP A 586 -13.95 38.76 46.95
N SER A 587 -13.54 38.65 48.22
CA SER A 587 -14.38 38.20 49.33
C SER A 587 -14.67 39.33 50.32
N ASP A 588 -15.88 39.30 50.89
CA ASP A 588 -16.28 40.20 51.97
C ASP A 588 -15.50 39.88 53.25
N ILE A 589 -15.20 40.93 54.02
CA ILE A 589 -14.54 40.77 55.31
C ILE A 589 -15.49 40.01 56.28
N PRO A 590 -15.00 39.12 57.15
CA PRO A 590 -15.86 38.44 58.11
C PRO A 590 -16.27 39.35 59.28
N ALA A 591 -17.40 39.03 59.92
CA ALA A 591 -18.03 39.88 60.93
C ALA A 591 -17.14 40.19 62.15
N ASN A 592 -16.19 39.32 62.48
CA ASN A 592 -15.22 39.51 63.56
C ASN A 592 -14.25 40.69 63.32
N MET A 593 -14.09 41.15 62.08
CA MET A 593 -13.19 42.26 61.72
C MET A 593 -13.93 43.56 61.38
N TYR A 594 -15.27 43.56 61.36
CA TYR A 594 -16.07 44.73 60.98
C TYR A 594 -15.77 45.97 61.81
N GLN A 595 -15.61 45.82 63.12
CA GLN A 595 -15.34 46.96 63.99
C GLN A 595 -14.01 47.64 63.62
N ALA A 596 -12.94 46.86 63.46
CA ALA A 596 -11.62 47.39 63.13
C ALA A 596 -11.56 48.02 61.73
N VAL A 597 -12.31 47.47 60.76
CA VAL A 597 -12.38 48.02 59.41
C VAL A 597 -13.26 49.28 59.36
N ALA A 598 -14.38 49.30 60.09
CA ALA A 598 -15.25 50.47 60.19
C ALA A 598 -14.52 51.68 60.80
N GLU A 599 -13.69 51.47 61.82
CA GLU A 599 -12.86 52.54 62.39
C GLU A 599 -11.94 53.17 61.34
N ILE A 600 -11.30 52.35 60.48
CA ILE A 600 -10.46 52.82 59.39
C ILE A 600 -11.28 53.57 58.33
N LEU A 601 -12.43 53.04 57.93
CA LEU A 601 -13.30 53.69 56.95
C LEU A 601 -13.81 55.04 57.47
N VAL A 602 -14.16 55.15 58.75
CA VAL A 602 -14.57 56.42 59.38
C VAL A 602 -13.43 57.46 59.33
N ILE A 603 -12.18 57.04 59.57
CA ILE A 603 -11.01 57.91 59.44
C ILE A 603 -10.86 58.39 57.99
N VAL A 604 -11.01 57.50 57.02
CA VAL A 604 -10.92 57.79 55.59
C VAL A 604 -12.01 58.77 55.15
N PHE A 605 -13.26 58.55 55.56
CA PHE A 605 -14.36 59.45 55.23
C PHE A 605 -14.19 60.83 55.88
N LYS A 606 -13.67 60.92 57.12
CA LYS A 606 -13.30 62.20 57.74
C LYS A 606 -12.19 62.92 56.99
N LEU A 607 -11.17 62.20 56.50
CA LEU A 607 -10.08 62.76 55.67
C LEU A 607 -10.59 63.23 54.30
N SER A 608 -11.53 62.52 53.69
CA SER A 608 -12.17 62.93 52.42
C SER A 608 -13.02 64.19 52.58
N LYS A 609 -13.84 64.30 53.65
CA LYS A 609 -14.68 65.47 53.94
C LYS A 609 -13.86 66.74 54.22
N LYS A 610 -12.63 66.59 54.72
CA LYS A 610 -11.68 67.68 54.99
C LYS A 610 -10.92 68.14 53.73
N ARG A 611 -10.94 67.38 52.64
CA ARG A 611 -10.41 67.75 51.31
C ARG A 611 -11.45 68.45 50.41
N ILE A 612 -12.74 68.34 50.74
CA ILE A 612 -13.87 68.89 49.96
C ILE A 612 -14.35 70.25 50.52
N LYS A 613 -13.83 70.68 51.67
CA LYS A 613 -13.85 72.07 52.15
C LYS A 613 -12.49 72.70 51.90
#